data_AF-A0A1Z4EL91-F1
#
_entry.id   AF-A0A1Z4EL91-F1
#
_cell.length_a   1.000
_cell.length_b   1.000
_cell.length_c   1.000
_cell.angle_alpha   90.00
_cell.angle_beta   90.00
_cell.angle_gamma   90.00
#
_symmetry.space_group_name_H-M   'P 1'
#
loop_
_entity.id
_entity.type
_entity.pdbx_description
1 polymer ?
#
loop_
_entity_poly.entity_id
_entity_poly.type
_entity_poly.pdbx_seq_one_letter_code
_entity_poly.pdbx_strand_id
1 'polypeptide(L)'
;MTEAAANTHADDTTYALPRERTDLPEEVARLGRPPVPALESPHGFRVAERADAEMVAEWMNRPHLAQTWEYDWPTWRWQRHIGAQLDGTYSLPLIAALRGVECAYLEIYWAAKDLISRHYDAQPCDLGLHAAIADLALVNRGLGPRLLPRIVASVFALEPRCGRIMFDPDHRNTVVRRLCEYVGCRSLGEHDMPTRRIVLYALERPIQSS
;
A
#
# COMPACT_ATOMS: atom_id res chain seq x y z
N MET A 1 20.79 32.59 -28.84
CA MET A 1 21.39 32.97 -27.54
C MET A 1 20.47 34.03 -26.98
N THR A 2 19.76 33.83 -25.87
CA THR A 2 20.26 33.34 -24.58
C THR A 2 19.13 32.72 -23.75
N GLU A 3 19.49 31.63 -23.06
CA GLU A 3 18.99 31.11 -21.77
C GLU A 3 17.49 30.86 -21.52
N ALA A 4 17.12 29.58 -21.66
CA ALA A 4 16.06 28.96 -20.88
C ALA A 4 16.52 28.88 -19.41
N ALA A 5 15.79 29.55 -18.52
CA ALA A 5 15.99 29.41 -17.09
C ALA A 5 15.60 28.00 -16.64
N ALA A 6 16.61 27.17 -16.40
CA ALA A 6 16.49 25.93 -15.65
C ALA A 6 16.01 26.28 -14.23
N ASN A 7 14.76 25.95 -13.93
CA ASN A 7 14.22 26.15 -12.58
C ASN A 7 14.59 24.93 -11.73
N THR A 8 15.82 24.94 -11.23
CA THR A 8 16.33 24.03 -10.21
C THR A 8 15.54 24.25 -8.93
N HIS A 9 14.54 23.42 -8.65
CA HIS A 9 13.96 23.32 -7.31
C HIS A 9 14.72 22.25 -6.52
N ALA A 10 15.91 22.64 -6.06
CA ALA A 10 16.45 22.13 -4.83
C ALA A 10 15.58 22.70 -3.71
N ASP A 11 14.67 21.88 -3.18
CA ASP A 11 14.09 22.15 -1.87
C ASP A 11 14.21 20.86 -1.07
N ASP A 12 15.18 20.90 -0.15
CA ASP A 12 15.63 19.83 0.75
C ASP A 12 14.64 19.67 1.92
N THR A 13 13.35 19.74 1.63
CA THR A 13 12.28 19.42 2.57
C THR A 13 11.90 17.96 2.37
N THR A 14 12.19 17.13 3.37
CA THR A 14 11.74 15.74 3.41
C THR A 14 10.23 15.73 3.16
N TYR A 15 9.81 15.12 2.04
CA TYR A 15 8.40 15.03 1.70
C TYR A 15 7.69 14.18 2.76
N ALA A 16 6.78 14.79 3.52
CA ALA A 16 6.02 14.09 4.55
C ALA A 16 4.93 13.24 3.90
N LEU A 17 4.91 11.95 4.21
CA LEU A 17 3.83 11.06 3.79
C LEU A 17 2.55 11.44 4.55
N PRO A 18 1.44 11.80 3.87
CA PRO A 18 0.25 12.37 4.53
C PRO A 18 -0.38 11.49 5.60
N ARG A 19 -0.12 10.18 5.56
CA ARG A 19 -0.70 9.19 6.47
C ARG A 19 0.28 8.69 7.54
N GLU A 20 1.56 9.06 7.44
CA GLU A 20 2.55 8.62 8.41
C GLU A 20 2.34 9.31 9.76
N ARG A 21 2.34 8.50 10.82
CA ARG A 21 2.37 8.97 12.20
C ARG A 21 3.81 9.02 12.68
N THR A 22 4.16 10.14 13.33
CA THR A 22 5.47 10.35 13.94
C THR A 22 5.42 10.30 15.47
N ASP A 23 4.23 10.36 16.06
CA ASP A 23 3.97 10.25 17.49
C ASP A 23 3.90 8.78 17.94
N LEU A 24 5.03 8.08 17.87
CA LEU A 24 5.11 6.62 18.03
C LEU A 24 5.66 6.20 19.40
N PRO A 25 5.11 5.14 20.02
CA PRO A 25 5.79 4.42 21.08
C PRO A 25 7.17 3.92 20.62
N GLU A 26 8.14 3.85 21.53
CA GLU A 26 9.53 3.51 21.21
C GLU A 26 9.66 2.12 20.54
N GLU A 27 8.82 1.15 20.92
CA GLU A 27 8.78 -0.18 20.29
C GLU A 27 8.38 -0.13 18.82
N VAL A 28 7.43 0.74 18.44
CA VAL A 28 6.97 0.92 17.06
C VAL A 28 8.00 1.71 16.26
N ALA A 29 8.57 2.77 16.86
CA ALA A 29 9.60 3.59 16.22
C ALA A 29 10.85 2.77 15.84
N ARG A 30 11.20 1.75 16.62
CA ARG A 30 12.34 0.85 16.36
C ARG A 30 12.12 -0.19 15.28
N LEU A 31 10.89 -0.38 14.79
CA LEU A 31 10.63 -1.32 13.70
C LEU A 31 11.35 -0.87 12.43
N GLY A 32 12.11 -1.80 11.83
CA GLY A 32 12.65 -1.63 10.48
C GLY A 32 11.55 -1.56 9.43
N ARG A 33 11.93 -1.45 8.15
CA ARG A 33 10.95 -1.46 7.06
C ARG A 33 10.13 -2.78 7.02
N PRO A 34 8.87 -2.74 6.55
CA PRO A 34 8.09 -3.96 6.32
C PRO A 34 8.82 -4.98 5.42
N PRO A 35 8.50 -6.27 5.52
CA PRO A 35 9.14 -7.29 4.70
C PRO A 35 8.69 -7.23 3.24
N VAL A 36 9.56 -7.63 2.31
CA VAL A 36 9.22 -7.82 0.89
C VAL A 36 8.57 -9.21 0.73
N PRO A 37 7.27 -9.31 0.39
CA PRO A 37 6.62 -10.60 0.14
C PRO A 37 7.21 -11.28 -1.10
N ALA A 38 6.99 -12.58 -1.21
CA ALA A 38 7.41 -13.39 -2.33
C ALA A 38 6.20 -14.01 -3.05
N LEU A 39 6.34 -14.20 -4.36
CA LEU A 39 5.50 -15.08 -5.17
C LEU A 39 6.40 -16.09 -5.87
N GLU A 40 5.84 -17.24 -6.20
CA GLU A 40 6.55 -18.25 -6.99
C GLU A 40 6.81 -17.77 -8.43
N SER A 41 8.00 -18.09 -8.95
CA SER A 41 8.33 -17.86 -10.35
C SER A 41 7.28 -18.48 -11.28
N PRO A 42 6.88 -17.81 -12.38
CA PRO A 42 7.46 -16.59 -12.95
C PRO A 42 6.78 -15.29 -12.47
N HIS A 43 6.14 -15.31 -11.30
CA HIS A 43 5.59 -14.13 -10.63
C HIS A 43 6.58 -13.61 -9.60
N GLY A 44 6.51 -12.33 -9.25
CA GLY A 44 7.41 -11.78 -8.25
C GLY A 44 7.08 -10.35 -7.85
N PHE A 45 7.78 -9.92 -6.82
CA PHE A 45 7.80 -8.54 -6.36
C PHE A 45 9.22 -8.00 -6.43
N ARG A 46 9.33 -6.71 -6.73
CA ARG A 46 10.52 -5.93 -6.44
C ARG A 46 10.12 -4.67 -5.68
N VAL A 47 11.05 -4.15 -4.89
CA VAL A 47 10.89 -2.82 -4.30
C VAL A 47 10.83 -1.80 -5.43
N ALA A 48 9.87 -0.89 -5.38
CA ALA A 48 9.78 0.19 -6.34
C ALA A 48 10.98 1.14 -6.19
N GLU A 49 11.39 1.73 -7.29
CA GLU A 49 12.46 2.73 -7.35
C GLU A 49 11.86 4.09 -7.69
N ARG A 50 12.58 5.17 -7.39
CA ARG A 50 12.14 6.54 -7.75
C ARG A 50 11.92 6.68 -9.27
N ALA A 51 12.62 5.89 -10.09
CA ALA A 51 12.47 5.85 -11.53
C ALA A 51 11.13 5.24 -12.00
N ASP A 52 10.46 4.44 -11.16
CA ASP A 52 9.14 3.88 -11.47
C ASP A 52 8.01 4.93 -11.42
N ALA A 53 8.29 6.14 -10.92
CA ALA A 53 7.29 7.17 -10.71
C ALA A 53 6.48 7.51 -11.96
N GLU A 54 7.09 7.47 -13.16
CA GLU A 54 6.38 7.73 -14.41
C GLU A 54 5.36 6.62 -14.71
N MET A 55 5.79 5.36 -14.58
CA MET A 55 4.91 4.20 -14.76
C MET A 55 3.77 4.17 -13.75
N VAL A 56 4.06 4.41 -12.46
CA VAL A 56 3.05 4.42 -11.41
C VAL A 56 2.09 5.60 -11.57
N ALA A 57 2.59 6.79 -11.94
CA ALA A 57 1.74 7.93 -12.24
C ALA A 57 0.79 7.63 -13.41
N GLU A 58 1.28 7.02 -14.49
CA GLU A 58 0.43 6.60 -15.62
C GLU A 58 -0.68 5.66 -15.15
N TRP A 59 -0.34 4.60 -14.40
CA TRP A 59 -1.33 3.66 -13.86
C TRP A 59 -2.37 4.36 -12.99
N MET A 60 -1.94 5.21 -12.07
CA MET A 60 -2.81 5.83 -11.08
C MET A 60 -3.72 6.92 -11.68
N ASN A 61 -3.38 7.45 -12.85
CA ASN A 61 -4.25 8.32 -13.65
C ASN A 61 -5.29 7.54 -14.49
N ARG A 62 -5.22 6.20 -14.56
CA ARG A 62 -6.26 5.41 -15.23
C ARG A 62 -7.57 5.50 -14.44
N PRO A 63 -8.74 5.64 -15.10
CA PRO A 63 -10.00 5.97 -14.41
C PRO A 63 -10.37 5.06 -13.23
N HIS A 64 -10.14 3.75 -13.33
CA HIS A 64 -10.49 2.80 -12.26
C HIS A 64 -9.58 2.92 -11.03
N LEU A 65 -8.32 3.34 -11.22
CA LEU A 65 -7.39 3.61 -10.11
C LEU A 65 -7.61 5.01 -9.55
N ALA A 66 -7.77 6.03 -10.39
CA ALA A 66 -8.09 7.39 -9.94
C ALA A 66 -9.32 7.43 -9.03
N GLN A 67 -10.38 6.69 -9.38
CA GLN A 67 -11.62 6.61 -8.58
C GLN A 67 -11.47 5.87 -7.24
N THR A 68 -10.45 5.01 -7.07
CA THR A 68 -10.32 4.15 -5.89
C THR A 68 -9.17 4.53 -4.97
N TRP A 69 -8.08 5.03 -5.55
CA TRP A 69 -6.87 5.51 -4.87
C TRP A 69 -6.87 7.02 -4.67
N GLU A 70 -7.50 7.81 -5.55
CA GLU A 70 -7.48 9.29 -5.53
C GLU A 70 -6.06 9.88 -5.61
N TYR A 71 -5.13 9.10 -6.19
CA TYR A 71 -3.69 9.40 -6.36
C TYR A 71 -3.34 9.65 -7.84
N ASP A 72 -4.25 10.25 -8.60
CA ASP A 72 -4.09 10.73 -9.97
C ASP A 72 -3.16 11.96 -10.04
N TRP A 73 -1.97 11.78 -9.47
CA TRP A 73 -0.96 12.80 -9.30
C TRP A 73 0.00 12.83 -10.50
N PRO A 74 0.64 13.97 -10.76
CA PRO A 74 1.73 14.04 -11.73
C PRO A 74 2.97 13.26 -11.25
N THR A 75 3.82 12.85 -12.21
CA THR A 75 5.04 12.06 -12.00
C THR A 75 5.95 12.59 -10.88
N TRP A 76 6.17 13.91 -10.82
CA TRP A 76 7.04 14.51 -9.80
C TRP A 76 6.55 14.24 -8.37
N ARG A 77 5.23 14.15 -8.16
CA ARG A 77 4.65 13.87 -6.84
C ARG A 77 4.79 12.39 -6.49
N TRP A 78 4.62 11.49 -7.47
CA TRP A 78 4.93 10.07 -7.31
C TRP A 78 6.41 9.82 -7.00
N GLN A 79 7.32 10.57 -7.63
CA GLN A 79 8.75 10.48 -7.34
C GLN A 79 9.08 10.88 -5.89
N ARG A 80 8.41 11.93 -5.38
CA ARG A 80 8.52 12.34 -3.97
C ARG A 80 7.90 11.33 -3.01
N HIS A 81 6.72 10.80 -3.35
CA HIS A 81 5.99 9.81 -2.54
C HIS A 81 6.78 8.51 -2.40
N ILE A 82 7.18 7.89 -3.51
CA ILE A 82 8.02 6.69 -3.52
C ILE A 82 9.34 6.97 -2.81
N GLY A 83 9.95 8.14 -3.07
CA GLY A 83 11.18 8.55 -2.40
C GLY A 83 11.06 8.58 -0.87
N ALA A 84 10.03 9.23 -0.34
CA ALA A 84 9.78 9.31 1.10
C ALA A 84 9.51 7.93 1.73
N GLN A 85 8.80 7.04 1.03
CA GLN A 85 8.60 5.67 1.49
C GLN A 85 9.93 4.90 1.58
N LEU A 86 10.80 5.05 0.57
CA LEU A 86 12.11 4.37 0.52
C LEU A 86 13.11 4.91 1.54
N ASP A 87 13.06 6.21 1.85
CA ASP A 87 13.93 6.84 2.84
C ASP A 87 13.49 6.51 4.29
N GLY A 88 12.25 6.05 4.48
CA GLY A 88 11.64 5.75 5.76
C GLY A 88 11.60 4.26 6.13
N THR A 89 10.96 3.98 7.27
CA THR A 89 10.69 2.62 7.76
C THR A 89 9.20 2.35 7.95
N TYR A 90 8.35 3.22 7.41
CA TYR A 90 6.91 3.19 7.58
C TYR A 90 6.21 2.31 6.54
N SER A 91 6.37 2.63 5.26
CA SER A 91 5.68 2.01 4.13
C SER A 91 6.68 1.56 3.07
N LEU A 92 6.46 0.39 2.50
CA LEU A 92 7.29 -0.23 1.47
C LEU A 92 6.53 -0.26 0.14
N PRO A 93 6.97 0.49 -0.88
CA PRO A 93 6.36 0.47 -2.19
C PRO A 93 6.92 -0.69 -3.02
N LEU A 94 6.03 -1.43 -3.69
CA LEU A 94 6.36 -2.65 -4.43
C LEU A 94 5.75 -2.61 -5.82
N ILE A 95 6.50 -3.12 -6.79
CA ILE A 95 6.00 -3.45 -8.13
C ILE A 95 5.83 -4.97 -8.22
N ALA A 96 4.65 -5.42 -8.62
CA ALA A 96 4.37 -6.83 -8.89
C ALA A 96 4.47 -7.11 -10.38
N ALA A 97 5.21 -8.17 -10.71
CA ALA A 97 5.29 -8.73 -12.05
C ALA A 97 4.58 -10.08 -12.11
N LEU A 98 3.75 -10.27 -13.13
CA LEU A 98 3.14 -11.55 -13.44
C LEU A 98 3.69 -12.09 -14.75
N ARG A 99 4.34 -13.25 -14.68
CA ARG A 99 5.01 -13.86 -15.85
C ARG A 99 5.98 -12.88 -16.51
N GLY A 100 6.72 -12.13 -15.69
CA GLY A 100 7.67 -11.11 -16.13
C GLY A 100 7.07 -9.76 -16.58
N VAL A 101 5.74 -9.59 -16.54
CA VAL A 101 5.08 -8.33 -16.91
C VAL A 101 4.63 -7.58 -15.67
N GLU A 102 5.17 -6.38 -15.47
CA GLU A 102 4.78 -5.47 -14.39
C GLU A 102 3.34 -4.99 -14.59
N CYS A 103 2.49 -5.22 -13.58
CA CYS A 103 1.07 -4.97 -13.74
C CYS A 103 0.35 -4.55 -12.46
N ALA A 104 1.07 -4.37 -11.35
CA ALA A 104 0.48 -3.90 -10.11
C ALA A 104 1.48 -3.13 -9.25
N TYR A 105 0.96 -2.17 -8.50
CA TYR A 105 1.65 -1.42 -7.46
C TYR A 105 1.04 -1.76 -6.10
N LEU A 106 1.87 -1.95 -5.08
CA LEU A 106 1.42 -2.26 -3.72
C LEU A 106 2.17 -1.41 -2.70
N GLU A 107 1.50 -1.13 -1.59
CA GLU A 107 2.12 -0.57 -0.39
C GLU A 107 1.89 -1.53 0.77
N ILE A 108 2.96 -1.99 1.39
CA ILE A 108 2.91 -2.72 2.66
C ILE A 108 3.45 -1.78 3.73
N TYR A 109 2.68 -1.53 4.77
CA TYR A 109 3.05 -0.54 5.78
C TYR A 109 2.78 -1.03 7.20
N TRP A 110 3.51 -0.50 8.18
CA TRP A 110 3.17 -0.72 9.58
C TRP A 110 1.92 0.07 9.94
N ALA A 111 0.82 -0.61 10.26
CA ALA A 111 -0.44 0.05 10.56
C ALA A 111 -0.34 0.92 11.83
N ALA A 112 0.49 0.52 12.81
CA ALA A 112 0.80 1.32 14.00
C ALA A 112 1.53 2.64 13.69
N LYS A 113 2.16 2.75 12.51
CA LYS A 113 2.78 3.97 11.98
C LYS A 113 1.89 4.74 10.99
N ASP A 114 0.67 4.28 10.71
CA ASP A 114 -0.30 4.96 9.84
C ASP A 114 -1.44 5.59 10.68
N LEU A 115 -2.05 6.66 10.17
CA LEU A 115 -3.23 7.29 10.79
C LEU A 115 -4.38 6.32 11.11
N ILE A 116 -4.54 5.19 10.40
CA ILE A 116 -5.57 4.19 10.69
C ILE A 116 -5.46 3.63 12.11
N SER A 117 -4.27 3.62 12.72
CA SER A 117 -4.10 3.18 14.11
C SER A 117 -4.79 4.07 15.14
N ARG A 118 -5.31 5.24 14.75
CA ARG A 118 -6.17 6.07 15.62
C ARG A 118 -7.61 5.57 15.69
N HIS A 119 -7.99 4.64 14.82
CA HIS A 119 -9.37 4.20 14.62
C HIS A 119 -9.63 2.76 15.11
N TYR A 120 -8.61 2.11 15.67
CA TYR A 120 -8.71 0.79 16.31
C TYR A 120 -7.55 0.58 17.30
N ASP A 121 -7.63 -0.46 18.12
CA ASP A 121 -6.55 -0.85 19.04
C ASP A 121 -5.41 -1.56 18.28
N ALA A 122 -4.55 -0.75 17.67
CA ALA A 122 -3.46 -1.20 16.82
C ALA A 122 -2.37 -1.91 17.62
N GLN A 123 -1.96 -3.09 17.15
CA GLN A 123 -0.80 -3.78 17.70
C GLN A 123 0.48 -3.33 16.98
N PRO A 124 1.66 -3.34 17.64
CA PRO A 124 2.90 -2.82 17.05
C PRO A 124 3.26 -3.41 15.68
N CYS A 125 2.98 -4.70 15.48
CA CYS A 125 3.31 -5.44 14.26
C CYS A 125 2.11 -5.64 13.32
N ASP A 126 0.98 -4.94 13.52
CA ASP A 126 -0.10 -4.93 12.54
C ASP A 126 0.41 -4.32 11.24
N LEU A 127 0.16 -4.99 10.11
CA LEU A 127 0.55 -4.52 8.78
C LEU A 127 -0.69 -4.06 8.04
N GLY A 128 -0.57 -3.03 7.20
CA GLY A 128 -1.59 -2.65 6.24
C GLY A 128 -1.14 -2.98 4.81
N LEU A 129 -2.12 -3.15 3.93
CA LEU A 129 -1.89 -3.50 2.53
C LEU A 129 -2.78 -2.67 1.60
N HIS A 130 -2.16 -1.89 0.71
CA HIS A 130 -2.83 -1.30 -0.45
C HIS A 130 -2.35 -1.99 -1.72
N ALA A 131 -3.26 -2.23 -2.68
CA ALA A 131 -2.94 -2.85 -3.96
C ALA A 131 -3.70 -2.22 -5.12
N ALA A 132 -2.98 -1.92 -6.20
CA ALA A 132 -3.48 -1.37 -7.45
C ALA A 132 -3.08 -2.29 -8.59
N ILE A 133 -4.05 -2.80 -9.35
CA ILE A 133 -3.79 -3.54 -10.60
C ILE A 133 -3.95 -2.56 -11.76
N ALA A 134 -2.88 -2.41 -12.53
CA ALA A 134 -2.77 -1.42 -13.60
C ALA A 134 -3.83 -1.61 -14.69
N ASP A 135 -4.02 -2.85 -15.15
CA ASP A 135 -4.97 -3.17 -16.23
C ASP A 135 -6.34 -3.55 -15.68
N LEU A 136 -7.36 -2.78 -16.06
CA LEU A 136 -8.76 -3.03 -15.71
C LEU A 136 -9.25 -4.40 -16.22
N ALA A 137 -8.74 -4.90 -17.35
CA ALA A 137 -9.09 -6.22 -17.84
C ALA A 137 -8.62 -7.33 -16.89
N LEU A 138 -7.45 -7.16 -16.25
CA LEU A 138 -6.96 -8.11 -15.24
C LEU A 138 -7.79 -8.02 -13.95
N VAL A 139 -8.19 -6.81 -13.54
CA VAL A 139 -9.13 -6.61 -12.43
C VAL A 139 -10.43 -7.38 -12.69
N ASN A 140 -11.05 -7.17 -13.85
CA ASN A 140 -12.32 -7.79 -14.24
C ASN A 140 -12.23 -9.31 -14.40
N ARG A 141 -11.03 -9.84 -14.69
CA ARG A 141 -10.75 -11.29 -14.71
C ARG A 141 -10.43 -11.86 -13.31
N GLY A 142 -10.68 -11.10 -12.25
CA GLY A 142 -10.50 -11.56 -10.87
C GLY A 142 -9.03 -11.82 -10.52
N LEU A 143 -8.10 -11.03 -11.03
CA LEU A 143 -6.68 -11.17 -10.67
C LEU A 143 -6.44 -10.87 -9.18
N GLY A 144 -7.05 -9.79 -8.65
CA GLY A 144 -6.90 -9.40 -7.24
C GLY A 144 -7.28 -10.52 -6.26
N PRO A 145 -8.51 -11.07 -6.32
CA PRO A 145 -8.93 -12.18 -5.46
C PRO A 145 -8.06 -13.44 -5.57
N ARG A 146 -7.40 -13.67 -6.72
CA ARG A 146 -6.49 -14.82 -6.92
C ARG A 146 -5.11 -14.62 -6.29
N LEU A 147 -4.59 -13.39 -6.31
CA LEU A 147 -3.26 -13.09 -5.79
C LEU A 147 -3.26 -12.71 -4.31
N LEU A 148 -4.28 -11.98 -3.86
CA LEU A 148 -4.33 -11.44 -2.49
C LEU A 148 -4.07 -12.51 -1.41
N PRO A 149 -4.67 -13.72 -1.46
CA PRO A 149 -4.38 -14.75 -0.46
C PRO A 149 -2.90 -15.19 -0.42
N ARG A 150 -2.23 -15.23 -1.58
CA ARG A 150 -0.80 -15.59 -1.67
C ARG A 150 0.10 -14.51 -1.08
N ILE A 151 -0.24 -13.25 -1.34
CA ILE A 151 0.46 -12.08 -0.80
C ILE A 151 0.34 -12.06 0.72
N VAL A 152 -0.90 -12.15 1.23
CA VAL A 152 -1.21 -12.22 2.66
C VAL A 152 -0.46 -13.36 3.34
N ALA A 153 -0.49 -14.56 2.76
CA ALA A 153 0.22 -15.71 3.31
C ALA A 153 1.74 -15.47 3.38
N SER A 154 2.33 -14.90 2.32
CA SER A 154 3.76 -14.54 2.34
C SER A 154 4.09 -13.49 3.39
N VAL A 155 3.26 -12.46 3.55
CA VAL A 155 3.45 -11.41 4.57
C VAL A 155 3.43 -12.01 5.97
N PHE A 156 2.42 -12.84 6.28
CA PHE A 156 2.34 -13.52 7.58
C PHE A 156 3.51 -14.48 7.84
N ALA A 157 4.02 -15.15 6.80
CA ALA A 157 5.18 -16.03 6.93
C ALA A 157 6.48 -15.26 7.23
N LEU A 158 6.64 -14.08 6.64
CA LEU A 158 7.85 -13.26 6.78
C LEU A 158 7.88 -12.43 8.06
N GLU A 159 6.73 -12.05 8.59
CA GLU A 159 6.61 -11.37 9.88
C GLU A 159 5.73 -12.18 10.84
N PRO A 160 6.30 -13.14 11.59
CA PRO A 160 5.54 -13.99 12.51
C PRO A 160 4.82 -13.23 13.62
N ARG A 161 5.28 -12.03 13.99
CA ARG A 161 4.66 -11.20 15.03
C ARG A 161 3.40 -10.47 14.56
N CYS A 162 3.19 -10.38 13.24
CA CYS A 162 2.03 -9.72 12.67
C CYS A 162 0.75 -10.52 12.98
N GLY A 163 -0.15 -9.98 13.79
CA GLY A 163 -1.40 -10.66 14.17
C GLY A 163 -2.49 -10.56 13.11
N ARG A 164 -2.46 -9.51 12.28
CA ARG A 164 -3.48 -9.21 11.26
C ARG A 164 -2.95 -8.28 10.18
N ILE A 165 -3.60 -8.34 9.02
CA ILE A 165 -3.40 -7.40 7.91
C ILE A 165 -4.63 -6.51 7.77
N MET A 166 -4.40 -5.20 7.72
CA MET A 166 -5.40 -4.16 7.67
C MET A 166 -5.70 -3.75 6.23
N PHE A 167 -6.98 -3.51 5.96
CA PHE A 167 -7.49 -2.97 4.70
C PHE A 167 -8.44 -1.82 5.00
N ASP A 168 -8.29 -0.70 4.29
CA ASP A 168 -9.08 0.51 4.50
C ASP A 168 -9.64 1.06 3.16
N PRO A 169 -10.43 0.28 2.41
CA PRO A 169 -11.07 0.78 1.20
C PRO A 169 -11.97 1.98 1.47
N ASP A 170 -12.16 2.81 0.45
CA ASP A 170 -13.22 3.82 0.44
C ASP A 170 -14.56 3.20 0.84
N HIS A 171 -15.37 3.90 1.63
CA HIS A 171 -16.68 3.40 2.01
C HIS A 171 -17.61 3.17 0.80
N ARG A 172 -17.41 3.88 -0.31
CA ARG A 172 -18.16 3.71 -1.57
C ARG A 172 -17.64 2.54 -2.42
N ASN A 173 -16.44 2.04 -2.15
CA ASN A 173 -15.81 0.96 -2.93
C ASN A 173 -16.40 -0.41 -2.54
N THR A 174 -17.63 -0.65 -2.96
CA THR A 174 -18.37 -1.89 -2.67
C THR A 174 -17.68 -3.15 -3.18
N VAL A 175 -16.86 -3.05 -4.24
CA VAL A 175 -16.10 -4.19 -4.80
C VAL A 175 -15.04 -4.66 -3.82
N VAL A 176 -14.19 -3.76 -3.31
CA VAL A 176 -13.13 -4.13 -2.37
C VAL A 176 -13.71 -4.50 -1.00
N ARG A 177 -14.78 -3.83 -0.56
CA ARG A 177 -15.51 -4.18 0.66
C ARG A 177 -16.04 -5.62 0.63
N ARG A 178 -16.75 -5.97 -0.44
CA ARG A 178 -17.25 -7.35 -0.65
C ARG A 178 -16.12 -8.36 -0.77
N LEU A 179 -14.99 -7.99 -1.36
CA LEU A 179 -13.81 -8.85 -1.39
C LEU A 179 -13.28 -9.10 0.03
N CYS A 180 -13.14 -8.07 0.86
CA CYS A 180 -12.72 -8.20 2.26
C CYS A 180 -13.67 -9.13 3.03
N GLU A 181 -14.98 -8.93 2.89
CA GLU A 181 -16.00 -9.79 3.52
C GLU A 181 -15.91 -11.24 3.02
N TYR A 182 -15.73 -11.44 1.71
CA TYR A 182 -15.60 -12.76 1.10
C TYR A 182 -14.37 -13.53 1.57
N VAL A 183 -13.23 -12.85 1.78
CA VAL A 183 -12.00 -13.49 2.27
C VAL A 183 -11.96 -13.61 3.79
N GLY A 184 -13.05 -13.26 4.49
CA GLY A 184 -13.20 -13.46 5.94
C GLY A 184 -12.60 -12.34 6.79
N CYS A 185 -12.39 -11.14 6.24
CA CYS A 185 -11.98 -10.01 7.05
C CYS A 185 -13.09 -9.62 8.04
N ARG A 186 -12.70 -9.28 9.26
CA ARG A 186 -13.56 -8.66 10.27
C ARG A 186 -13.66 -7.17 10.01
N SER A 187 -14.88 -6.65 9.84
CA SER A 187 -15.09 -5.19 9.75
C SER A 187 -14.91 -4.52 11.12
N LEU A 188 -14.21 -3.39 11.12
CA LEU A 188 -14.01 -2.50 12.27
C LEU A 188 -14.79 -1.18 12.13
N GLY A 189 -15.76 -1.13 11.21
CA GLY A 189 -16.64 0.02 11.01
C GLY A 189 -16.13 1.06 10.01
N GLU A 190 -16.98 2.08 9.78
CA GLU A 190 -16.65 3.24 8.95
C GLU A 190 -15.97 4.33 9.78
N HIS A 191 -14.96 4.98 9.20
CA HIS A 191 -14.19 6.03 9.86
C HIS A 191 -13.94 7.20 8.91
N ASP A 192 -14.10 8.42 9.43
CA ASP A 192 -13.77 9.65 8.71
C ASP A 192 -12.28 9.97 8.91
N MET A 193 -11.51 9.91 7.83
CA MET A 193 -10.09 10.31 7.75
C MET A 193 -10.00 11.76 7.23
N PRO A 194 -8.84 12.45 7.35
CA PRO A 194 -8.72 13.86 6.96
C PRO A 194 -9.18 14.20 5.53
N THR A 195 -9.06 13.26 4.59
CA THR A 195 -9.38 13.49 3.16
C THR A 195 -10.44 12.54 2.59
N ARG A 196 -10.88 11.52 3.35
CA ARG A 196 -11.76 10.46 2.85
C ARG A 196 -12.49 9.73 3.97
N ARG A 197 -13.57 9.03 3.64
CA ARG A 197 -14.20 8.07 4.55
C ARG A 197 -13.84 6.64 4.12
N ILE A 198 -13.38 5.84 5.07
CA ILE A 198 -12.98 4.44 4.86
C ILE A 198 -13.94 3.49 5.57
N VAL A 199 -13.95 2.22 5.15
CA VAL A 199 -14.39 1.11 6.00
C VAL A 199 -13.16 0.31 6.37
N LEU A 200 -12.86 0.19 7.66
CA LEU A 200 -11.68 -0.54 8.12
C LEU A 200 -12.01 -2.02 8.26
N TYR A 201 -11.13 -2.88 7.74
CA TYR A 201 -11.21 -4.33 7.82
C TYR A 201 -9.89 -4.90 8.34
N ALA A 202 -9.97 -5.95 9.13
CA ALA A 202 -8.84 -6.73 9.61
C ALA A 202 -8.95 -8.18 9.13
N LEU A 203 -7.94 -8.66 8.41
CA LEU A 203 -7.75 -10.08 8.14
C LEU A 203 -6.85 -10.66 9.21
N GLU A 204 -7.42 -11.43 10.13
CA GLU A 204 -6.65 -12.05 11.22
C GLU A 204 -5.74 -13.16 10.67
N ARG A 205 -4.57 -13.34 11.31
CA ARG A 205 -3.69 -14.47 11.02
C ARG A 205 -4.47 -15.78 11.21
N PRO A 206 -4.38 -16.74 10.27
CA PRO A 206 -4.95 -18.06 10.46
C PRO A 206 -4.39 -18.73 11.72
N ILE A 207 -5.27 -19.24 12.58
CA ILE A 207 -4.87 -20.05 13.73
C ILE A 207 -4.27 -21.34 13.16
N GLN A 208 -2.99 -21.60 13.46
CA GLN A 208 -2.40 -22.90 13.14
C GLN A 208 -3.01 -23.93 14.10
N SER A 209 -3.91 -24.77 13.61
CA SER A 209 -4.33 -25.96 14.34
C SER A 209 -3.11 -26.86 14.54
N SER A 210 -2.79 -27.13 15.80
CA SER A 210 -1.71 -28.03 16.21
C SER A 210 -1.97 -29.47 15.77
#